data_AF-A0A9P1BV21-F1
#
_entry.id   AF-A0A9P1BV21-F1
#
_cell.length_a   1.000
_cell.length_b   1.000
_cell.length_c   1.000
_cell.angle_alpha   90.00
_cell.angle_beta   90.00
_cell.angle_gamma   90.00
#
_symmetry.space_group_name_H-M   'P 1'
#
loop_
_entity.id
_entity.type
_entity.pdbx_description
1 polymer ?
#
loop_
_entity_poly.entity_id
_entity_poly.type
_entity_poly.pdbx_seq_one_letter_code
_entity_poly.pdbx_strand_id
1 'polypeptide(L)'
;MMGMTFAGFPALNPGERQIPFEVQQSPIVEGLGLLEHSQSNTDESMQQGAQILSSSKTVIVGSVRMGYGHHRIAYSALTWALELGGKPFLLDILSPDCVEAAIVRNMDKQYSRMSRIASNLGGMIDAMWGKMMLQGDANALRCCLALSQKIRGIMAAFPKDTPVISSHPIVGNMAVACGFKTVINLIFDNYPQYFVLVPGAINLVQSPSYFDKLLDMGCPSHSLFLAGHWVSSDLCINAVPDSKARLGRLEKNLPRRFLIAVGGAGAQRAFLEELLQGIAGLLREKRIRIYLNCGDHGHIADAITAKLQALGLEFNQVTSNEGTVALCKKEALDKLEEPADWKAVTLFRFDSHFAAFRCTDLVIRAVDVLVTKPSELAFFPVPKLHIRRVGAHEAHSAVRAQELGDGSVECREVSHAVSKLHQLIERNSPLFRLMNQCIMKAAETNVYDGSKVACEFAFGDRTADAAASVKEKVLVTA
;
A
#
# COMPACT_ATOMS: atom_id res chain seq x y z
N MET A 1 -4.83 7.62 -21.82
CA MET A 1 -6.04 6.81 -21.47
C MET A 1 -7.20 7.65 -20.90
N MET A 2 -6.96 8.70 -20.10
CA MET A 2 -8.01 9.64 -19.64
C MET A 2 -8.59 10.57 -20.73
N GLY A 3 -8.16 10.40 -21.99
CA GLY A 3 -8.75 11.05 -23.17
C GLY A 3 -9.92 10.27 -23.77
N MET A 4 -10.37 9.17 -23.15
CA MET A 4 -11.71 8.66 -23.42
C MET A 4 -12.69 9.75 -23.00
N THR A 5 -13.24 10.43 -24.01
CA THR A 5 -14.30 11.39 -23.86
C THR A 5 -15.34 10.82 -22.90
N PHE A 6 -15.87 11.65 -21.99
CA PHE A 6 -17.02 11.28 -21.16
C PHE A 6 -18.30 11.01 -22.00
N ALA A 7 -18.18 10.84 -23.31
CA ALA A 7 -19.23 10.50 -24.23
C ALA A 7 -19.77 9.10 -23.89
N GLY A 8 -21.01 9.06 -23.41
CA GLY A 8 -21.69 7.82 -23.04
C GLY A 8 -21.85 7.60 -21.52
N PHE A 9 -21.29 8.45 -20.66
CA PHE A 9 -21.65 8.42 -19.24
C PHE A 9 -22.97 9.16 -19.01
N PRO A 10 -23.86 8.64 -18.14
CA PRO A 10 -25.11 9.31 -17.81
C PRO A 10 -24.83 10.72 -17.26
N ALA A 11 -25.72 11.67 -17.58
CA ALA A 11 -25.65 13.00 -17.00
C ALA A 11 -25.93 12.90 -15.49
N LEU A 12 -24.91 13.12 -14.68
CA LEU A 12 -25.03 13.22 -13.23
C LEU A 12 -25.15 14.69 -12.86
N ASN A 13 -26.22 15.07 -12.15
CA ASN A 13 -26.30 16.38 -11.50
C ASN A 13 -25.77 16.25 -10.05
N PRO A 14 -24.51 16.62 -9.77
CA PRO A 14 -23.89 16.27 -8.50
C PRO A 14 -24.34 17.19 -7.35
N GLY A 15 -25.15 18.21 -7.63
CA GLY A 15 -25.80 19.04 -6.60
C GLY A 15 -27.10 18.43 -6.05
N GLU A 16 -27.68 17.46 -6.76
CA GLU A 16 -28.99 16.87 -6.44
C GLU A 16 -28.88 15.42 -5.93
N ARG A 17 -27.76 14.75 -6.17
CA ARG A 17 -27.53 13.36 -5.75
C ARG A 17 -26.65 13.27 -4.52
N GLN A 18 -27.19 12.64 -3.49
CA GLN A 18 -26.47 12.24 -2.29
C GLN A 18 -26.59 10.72 -2.15
N ILE A 19 -25.47 10.06 -1.88
CA ILE A 19 -25.45 8.61 -1.65
C ILE A 19 -25.52 8.37 -0.14
N PRO A 20 -26.50 7.61 0.36
CA PRO A 20 -26.61 7.28 1.77
C PRO A 20 -25.62 6.20 2.18
N PHE A 21 -25.06 6.37 3.39
CA PHE A 21 -24.12 5.42 3.96
C PHE A 21 -24.57 4.97 5.34
N GLU A 22 -24.34 3.69 5.61
CA GLU A 22 -24.41 3.09 6.93
C GLU A 22 -23.01 2.79 7.43
N VAL A 23 -22.87 2.74 8.75
CA VAL A 23 -21.61 2.36 9.40
C VAL A 23 -21.70 0.91 9.83
N GLN A 24 -20.79 0.09 9.30
CA GLN A 24 -20.54 -1.25 9.78
C GLN A 24 -19.22 -1.29 10.55
N GLN A 25 -19.16 -2.02 11.67
CA GLN A 25 -17.87 -2.26 12.32
C GLN A 25 -17.05 -3.28 11.52
N SER A 26 -15.76 -3.02 11.37
CA SER A 26 -14.86 -3.95 10.70
C SER A 26 -14.84 -5.29 11.44
N PRO A 27 -15.04 -6.42 10.75
CA PRO A 27 -15.00 -7.73 11.40
C PRO A 27 -13.57 -8.17 11.77
N ILE A 28 -12.55 -7.44 11.32
CA ILE A 28 -11.13 -7.84 11.40
C ILE A 28 -10.29 -6.85 12.22
N VAL A 29 -10.72 -5.59 12.33
CA VAL A 29 -9.98 -4.53 13.02
C VAL A 29 -10.92 -3.85 14.01
N GLU A 30 -10.66 -4.06 15.29
CA GLU A 30 -11.43 -3.43 16.36
C GLU A 30 -11.35 -1.89 16.27
N GLY A 31 -12.49 -1.22 16.49
CA GLY A 31 -12.60 0.24 16.47
C GLY A 31 -12.64 0.88 15.07
N LEU A 32 -12.44 0.12 14.00
CA LEU A 32 -12.53 0.61 12.62
C LEU A 32 -13.98 0.57 12.11
N GLY A 33 -14.53 1.71 11.72
CA GLY A 33 -15.78 1.80 10.97
C GLY A 33 -15.57 1.62 9.46
N LEU A 34 -16.51 0.97 8.79
CA LEU A 34 -16.62 0.84 7.35
C LEU A 34 -17.85 1.62 6.88
N LEU A 35 -17.68 2.51 5.91
CA LEU A 35 -18.79 3.24 5.29
C LEU A 35 -19.30 2.43 4.11
N GLU A 36 -20.45 1.79 4.30
CA GLU A 36 -21.11 0.96 3.29
C GLU A 36 -22.37 1.63 2.78
N HIS A 37 -22.76 1.33 1.54
CA HIS A 37 -23.95 1.91 0.93
C HIS A 37 -25.21 1.42 1.63
N SER A 38 -26.07 2.35 2.07
CA SER A 38 -27.36 1.99 2.67
C SER A 38 -28.29 1.39 1.63
N GLN A 39 -28.83 0.22 1.93
CA GLN A 39 -29.84 -0.43 1.06
C GLN A 39 -31.23 0.23 1.19
N SER A 40 -31.49 0.95 2.29
CA SER A 40 -32.77 1.62 2.54
C SER A 40 -32.93 2.90 1.72
N ASN A 41 -31.82 3.55 1.38
CA ASN A 41 -31.74 4.79 0.62
C ASN A 41 -32.71 5.90 1.12
N THR A 42 -32.88 6.02 2.44
CA THR A 42 -33.78 6.99 3.08
C THR A 42 -33.04 8.23 3.60
N ASP A 43 -33.75 9.36 3.75
CA ASP A 43 -33.21 10.57 4.40
C ASP A 43 -32.72 10.30 5.84
N GLU A 44 -33.40 9.40 6.55
CA GLU A 44 -33.00 8.97 7.90
C GLU A 44 -31.63 8.27 7.88
N SER A 45 -31.38 7.36 6.93
CA SER A 45 -30.08 6.69 6.79
C SER A 45 -28.95 7.69 6.49
N MET A 46 -29.22 8.73 5.68
CA MET A 46 -28.27 9.81 5.42
C MET A 46 -27.95 10.62 6.69
N GLN A 47 -28.98 10.98 7.46
CA GLN A 47 -28.81 11.72 8.71
C GLN A 47 -28.05 10.91 9.76
N GLN A 48 -28.32 9.61 9.88
CA GLN A 48 -27.60 8.72 10.80
C GLN A 48 -26.11 8.62 10.43
N GLY A 49 -25.79 8.42 9.15
CA GLY A 49 -24.40 8.39 8.68
C GLY A 49 -23.66 9.71 8.97
N ALA A 50 -24.29 10.85 8.67
CA ALA A 50 -23.71 12.17 8.96
C ALA A 50 -23.52 12.40 10.47
N GLN A 51 -24.48 11.98 11.30
CA GLN A 51 -24.41 12.14 12.75
C GLN A 51 -23.25 11.33 13.36
N ILE A 52 -23.05 10.08 12.93
CA ILE A 52 -21.94 9.24 13.40
C ILE A 52 -20.59 9.88 13.05
N LEU A 53 -20.50 10.48 11.87
CA LEU A 53 -19.28 11.13 11.38
C LEU A 53 -18.96 12.47 12.05
N SER A 54 -19.93 13.07 12.77
CA SER A 54 -19.78 14.39 13.41
C SER A 54 -19.13 14.35 14.79
N SER A 55 -18.68 13.17 15.26
CA SER A 55 -18.10 13.02 16.59
C SER A 55 -16.68 13.58 16.69
N SER A 56 -16.24 13.92 17.92
CA SER A 56 -14.86 14.37 18.16
C SER A 56 -13.83 13.32 17.76
N LYS A 57 -12.71 13.74 17.16
CA LYS A 57 -11.64 12.87 16.65
C LYS A 57 -12.08 11.82 15.61
N THR A 58 -13.21 12.06 14.93
CA THR A 58 -13.57 11.28 13.75
C THR A 58 -12.66 11.65 12.58
N VAL A 59 -12.24 10.66 11.78
CA VAL A 59 -11.54 10.88 10.51
C VAL A 59 -12.06 9.92 9.44
N ILE A 60 -12.28 10.42 8.24
CA ILE A 60 -12.63 9.59 7.08
C ILE A 60 -11.35 9.32 6.31
N VAL A 61 -11.00 8.05 6.12
CA VAL A 61 -9.90 7.66 5.24
C VAL A 61 -10.49 7.06 3.98
N GLY A 62 -10.39 7.79 2.87
CA GLY A 62 -10.94 7.36 1.59
C GLY A 62 -9.90 6.68 0.70
N SER A 63 -10.36 5.65 0.00
CA SER A 63 -9.55 4.83 -0.91
C SER A 63 -10.34 4.37 -2.13
N VAL A 64 -9.62 3.71 -3.03
CA VAL A 64 -10.14 3.13 -4.26
C VAL A 64 -9.59 1.72 -4.41
N ARG A 65 -10.46 0.75 -4.64
CA ARG A 65 -10.09 -0.66 -4.86
C ARG A 65 -9.55 -0.93 -6.27
N MET A 66 -8.39 -0.36 -6.62
CA MET A 66 -7.63 -0.61 -7.86
C MET A 66 -6.43 -1.54 -7.60
N GLY A 67 -6.70 -2.73 -7.05
CA GLY A 67 -5.69 -3.59 -6.43
C GLY A 67 -5.47 -3.27 -4.94
N TYR A 68 -4.35 -3.71 -4.36
CA TYR A 68 -4.10 -3.56 -2.93
C TYR A 68 -3.40 -2.26 -2.51
N GLY A 69 -2.75 -1.55 -3.44
CA GLY A 69 -1.82 -0.46 -3.11
C GLY A 69 -2.45 0.68 -2.34
N HIS A 70 -3.53 1.27 -2.89
CA HIS A 70 -4.23 2.38 -2.24
C HIS A 70 -4.90 1.96 -0.93
N HIS A 71 -5.49 0.76 -0.88
CA HIS A 71 -6.09 0.22 0.35
C HIS A 71 -5.04 -0.03 1.43
N ARG A 72 -3.80 -0.43 1.08
CA ARG A 72 -2.69 -0.56 2.02
C ARG A 72 -2.27 0.80 2.59
N ILE A 73 -2.19 1.83 1.74
CA ILE A 73 -1.90 3.20 2.18
C ILE A 73 -3.02 3.72 3.09
N ALA A 74 -4.29 3.53 2.71
CA ALA A 74 -5.43 3.87 3.56
C ALA A 74 -5.35 3.14 4.90
N TYR A 75 -5.07 1.84 4.88
CA TYR A 75 -4.93 1.02 6.09
C TYR A 75 -3.85 1.57 7.03
N SER A 76 -2.72 2.03 6.50
CA SER A 76 -1.70 2.64 7.35
C SER A 76 -2.22 3.85 8.13
N ALA A 77 -2.97 4.76 7.47
CA ALA A 77 -3.60 5.90 8.14
C ALA A 77 -4.70 5.47 9.12
N LEU A 78 -5.50 4.45 8.80
CA LEU A 78 -6.52 3.90 9.71
C LEU A 78 -5.89 3.38 11.01
N THR A 79 -4.79 2.62 10.91
CA THR A 79 -4.11 2.07 12.10
C THR A 79 -3.51 3.16 12.98
N TRP A 80 -2.95 4.22 12.39
CA TRP A 80 -2.44 5.36 13.16
C TRP A 80 -3.56 6.21 13.77
N ALA A 81 -4.68 6.38 13.08
CA ALA A 81 -5.84 7.05 13.66
C ALA A 81 -6.35 6.31 14.90
N LEU A 82 -6.37 4.97 14.89
CA LEU A 82 -6.69 4.17 16.09
C LEU A 82 -5.63 4.35 17.19
N GLU A 83 -4.35 4.26 16.84
CA GLU A 83 -3.22 4.41 17.78
C GLU A 83 -3.25 5.77 18.51
N LEU A 84 -3.66 6.84 17.81
CA LEU A 84 -3.81 8.19 18.36
C LEU A 84 -5.14 8.43 19.10
N GLY A 85 -5.92 7.36 19.33
CA GLY A 85 -7.20 7.40 20.03
C GLY A 85 -8.32 8.09 19.25
N GLY A 86 -8.22 8.10 17.93
CA GLY A 86 -9.24 8.61 17.01
C GLY A 86 -10.30 7.56 16.66
N LYS A 87 -11.27 7.98 15.85
CA LYS A 87 -12.36 7.13 15.35
C LYS A 87 -12.35 7.12 13.82
N PRO A 88 -11.58 6.21 13.21
CA PRO A 88 -11.44 6.19 11.77
C PRO A 88 -12.56 5.43 11.07
N PHE A 89 -12.93 5.92 9.89
CA PHE A 89 -13.89 5.31 8.99
C PHE A 89 -13.27 5.11 7.62
N LEU A 90 -13.27 3.88 7.10
CA LEU A 90 -12.86 3.59 5.73
C LEU A 90 -13.99 3.92 4.75
N LEU A 91 -13.71 4.76 3.77
CA LEU A 91 -14.56 4.97 2.59
C LEU A 91 -13.89 4.33 1.37
N ASP A 92 -14.39 3.17 0.91
CA ASP A 92 -14.04 2.64 -0.41
C ASP A 92 -15.06 3.17 -1.43
N ILE A 93 -14.64 4.11 -2.28
CA ILE A 93 -15.56 4.75 -3.22
C ILE A 93 -16.08 3.80 -4.32
N LEU A 94 -15.53 2.59 -4.41
CA LEU A 94 -16.00 1.54 -5.31
C LEU A 94 -16.95 0.54 -4.64
N SER A 95 -17.10 0.60 -3.31
CA SER A 95 -18.03 -0.28 -2.58
C SER A 95 -19.50 0.01 -2.90
N PRO A 96 -19.95 1.29 -2.97
CA PRO A 96 -21.35 1.58 -3.21
C PRO A 96 -21.87 1.03 -4.54
N ASP A 97 -23.09 0.51 -4.52
CA ASP A 97 -23.79 0.13 -5.75
C ASP A 97 -24.53 1.34 -6.33
N CYS A 98 -23.76 2.27 -6.89
CA CYS A 98 -24.27 3.48 -7.53
C CYS A 98 -23.58 3.75 -8.87
N VAL A 99 -24.15 4.67 -9.64
CA VAL A 99 -23.66 5.03 -10.98
C VAL A 99 -22.25 5.64 -10.89
N GLU A 100 -22.02 6.46 -9.89
CA GLU A 100 -20.76 7.14 -9.59
C GLU A 100 -19.62 6.13 -9.41
N ALA A 101 -19.83 5.12 -8.56
CA ALA A 101 -18.87 4.04 -8.34
C ALA A 101 -18.68 3.18 -9.60
N ALA A 102 -19.75 2.90 -10.36
CA ALA A 102 -19.70 2.12 -11.59
C ALA A 102 -18.82 2.77 -12.68
N ILE A 103 -18.82 4.10 -12.78
CA ILE A 103 -17.93 4.85 -13.69
C ILE A 103 -16.47 4.51 -13.40
N VAL A 104 -16.07 4.60 -12.13
CA VAL A 104 -14.68 4.37 -11.72
C VAL A 104 -14.31 2.88 -11.85
N ARG A 105 -15.23 1.96 -11.49
CA ARG A 105 -15.03 0.50 -11.69
C ARG A 105 -14.76 0.14 -13.16
N ASN A 106 -15.48 0.77 -14.09
CA ASN A 106 -15.28 0.51 -15.52
C ASN A 106 -13.93 1.02 -16.03
N MET A 107 -13.48 2.20 -15.56
CA MET A 107 -12.15 2.72 -15.89
C MET A 107 -11.03 1.81 -15.38
N ASP A 108 -11.13 1.34 -14.13
CA ASP A 108 -10.17 0.40 -13.54
C ASP A 108 -10.10 -0.92 -14.32
N LYS A 109 -11.26 -1.49 -14.67
CA LYS A 109 -11.33 -2.76 -15.41
C LYS A 109 -10.59 -2.68 -16.75
N GLN A 110 -10.70 -1.54 -17.45
CA GLN A 110 -9.99 -1.31 -18.71
C GLN A 110 -8.47 -1.17 -18.49
N TYR A 111 -8.07 -0.37 -17.49
CA TYR A 111 -6.67 -0.21 -17.11
C TYR A 111 -6.00 -1.54 -16.74
N SER A 112 -6.61 -2.29 -15.82
CA SER A 112 -6.12 -3.58 -15.32
C SER A 112 -6.04 -4.66 -16.41
N ARG A 113 -6.93 -4.61 -17.41
CA ARG A 113 -6.84 -5.50 -18.58
C ARG A 113 -5.63 -5.16 -19.45
N MET A 114 -5.42 -3.88 -19.72
CA MET A 114 -4.33 -3.43 -20.59
C MET A 114 -2.95 -3.60 -19.95
N SER A 115 -2.82 -3.33 -18.64
CA SER A 115 -1.59 -3.61 -17.88
C SER A 115 -1.19 -5.09 -17.94
N ARG A 116 -2.15 -6.01 -17.75
CA ARG A 116 -1.88 -7.46 -17.86
C ARG A 116 -1.40 -7.87 -19.25
N ILE A 117 -2.03 -7.33 -20.30
CA ILE A 117 -1.63 -7.61 -21.68
C ILE A 117 -0.21 -7.11 -21.92
N ALA A 118 0.11 -5.89 -21.50
CA ALA A 118 1.44 -5.31 -21.68
C ALA A 118 2.53 -6.13 -20.97
N SER A 119 2.32 -6.48 -19.69
CA SER A 119 3.30 -7.25 -18.92
C SER A 119 3.51 -8.67 -19.47
N ASN A 120 2.47 -9.32 -19.99
CA ASN A 120 2.57 -10.66 -20.55
C ASN A 120 3.26 -10.68 -21.92
N LEU A 121 3.07 -9.66 -22.75
CA LEU A 121 3.64 -9.59 -24.10
C LEU A 121 5.10 -9.12 -24.13
N GLY A 122 5.50 -8.28 -23.17
CA GLY A 122 6.87 -7.77 -23.07
C GLY A 122 7.30 -6.89 -24.25
N GLY A 123 8.60 -6.58 -24.31
CA GLY A 123 9.22 -5.89 -25.45
C GLY A 123 8.63 -4.49 -25.74
N MET A 124 8.33 -4.22 -27.01
CA MET A 124 7.87 -2.91 -27.48
C MET A 124 6.51 -2.51 -26.90
N ILE A 125 5.63 -3.47 -26.61
CA ILE A 125 4.29 -3.21 -26.05
C ILE A 125 4.41 -2.79 -24.58
N ASP A 126 5.25 -3.47 -23.80
CA ASP A 126 5.57 -3.09 -22.42
C ASP A 126 6.21 -1.69 -22.37
N ALA A 127 7.13 -1.39 -23.29
CA ALA A 127 7.74 -0.06 -23.40
C ALA A 127 6.73 1.04 -23.77
N MET A 128 5.82 0.78 -24.72
CA MET A 128 4.77 1.72 -25.11
C MET A 128 3.79 1.97 -23.97
N TRP A 129 3.36 0.91 -23.29
CA TRP A 129 2.51 1.01 -22.10
C TRP A 129 3.20 1.80 -20.99
N GLY A 130 4.47 1.49 -20.70
CA GLY A 130 5.31 2.22 -19.75
C GLY A 130 5.38 3.71 -20.07
N LYS A 131 5.63 4.09 -21.33
CA LYS A 131 5.63 5.50 -21.75
C LYS A 131 4.27 6.17 -21.52
N MET A 132 3.16 5.47 -21.73
CA MET A 132 1.82 6.00 -21.46
C MET A 132 1.57 6.16 -19.96
N MET A 133 2.03 5.23 -19.11
CA MET A 133 1.90 5.33 -17.65
C MET A 133 2.68 6.50 -17.05
N LEU A 134 3.76 6.91 -17.71
CA LEU A 134 4.54 8.09 -17.32
C LEU A 134 3.88 9.40 -17.74
N GLN A 135 2.82 9.37 -18.55
CA GLN A 135 2.03 10.55 -18.90
C GLN A 135 1.03 10.85 -17.78
N GLY A 136 1.32 11.90 -17.00
CA GLY A 136 0.46 12.40 -15.91
C GLY A 136 0.52 13.92 -15.85
N ASP A 137 0.33 14.56 -17.01
CA ASP A 137 0.44 16.01 -17.18
C ASP A 137 -0.74 16.78 -16.55
N ALA A 138 -0.73 18.11 -16.71
CA ALA A 138 -1.82 18.97 -16.22
C ALA A 138 -3.20 18.59 -16.81
N ASN A 139 -3.26 17.98 -17.99
CA ASN A 139 -4.53 17.51 -18.57
C ASN A 139 -5.05 16.29 -17.82
N ALA A 140 -4.19 15.36 -17.43
CA ALA A 140 -4.58 14.24 -16.57
C ALA A 140 -5.16 14.72 -15.23
N LEU A 141 -4.54 15.74 -14.61
CA LEU A 141 -5.07 16.39 -13.41
C LEU A 141 -6.46 17.00 -13.68
N ARG A 142 -6.63 17.76 -14.76
CA ARG A 142 -7.92 18.36 -15.15
C ARG A 142 -9.01 17.30 -15.37
N CYS A 143 -8.68 16.19 -16.02
CA CYS A 143 -9.60 15.07 -16.19
C CYS A 143 -9.99 14.44 -14.85
N CYS A 144 -9.02 14.25 -13.95
CA CYS A 144 -9.27 13.74 -12.60
C CYS A 144 -10.20 14.67 -11.80
N LEU A 145 -9.96 15.99 -11.84
CA LEU A 145 -10.80 17.00 -11.23
C LEU A 145 -12.23 16.95 -11.81
N ALA A 146 -12.37 16.94 -13.13
CA ALA A 146 -13.68 16.89 -13.79
C ALA A 146 -14.47 15.62 -13.44
N LEU A 147 -13.79 14.46 -13.40
CA LEU A 147 -14.40 13.21 -12.95
C LEU A 147 -14.84 13.31 -11.49
N SER A 148 -13.95 13.76 -10.60
CA SER A 148 -14.20 13.88 -9.16
C SER A 148 -15.39 14.79 -8.88
N GLN A 149 -15.50 15.91 -9.60
CA GLN A 149 -16.65 16.82 -9.52
C GLN A 149 -17.96 16.15 -9.93
N LYS A 150 -17.94 15.26 -10.92
CA LYS A 150 -19.13 14.51 -11.37
C LYS A 150 -19.57 13.45 -10.37
N ILE A 151 -18.63 12.75 -9.73
CA ILE A 151 -18.92 11.63 -8.81
C ILE A 151 -19.06 12.07 -7.35
N ARG A 152 -18.98 13.38 -7.06
CA ARG A 152 -18.93 13.91 -5.69
C ARG A 152 -20.13 13.61 -4.81
N GLY A 153 -21.25 13.14 -5.39
CA GLY A 153 -22.43 12.67 -4.66
C GLY A 153 -22.11 11.61 -3.59
N ILE A 154 -21.03 10.84 -3.77
CA ILE A 154 -20.53 9.86 -2.80
C ILE A 154 -20.18 10.52 -1.45
N MET A 155 -19.68 11.76 -1.42
CA MET A 155 -19.28 12.44 -0.17
C MET A 155 -20.18 13.65 0.15
N ALA A 156 -21.25 13.85 -0.62
CA ALA A 156 -22.07 15.06 -0.54
C ALA A 156 -22.80 15.19 0.81
N ALA A 157 -23.28 14.08 1.38
CA ALA A 157 -24.01 14.07 2.66
C ALA A 157 -23.10 14.15 3.91
N PHE A 158 -21.79 13.91 3.78
CA PHE A 158 -20.90 13.83 4.93
C PHE A 158 -20.62 15.22 5.57
N PRO A 159 -20.38 15.30 6.89
CA PRO A 159 -20.09 16.57 7.56
C PRO A 159 -18.78 17.17 7.06
N LYS A 160 -18.80 18.45 6.67
CA LYS A 160 -17.64 19.11 6.04
C LYS A 160 -16.52 19.49 7.01
N ASP A 161 -16.83 19.47 8.30
CA ASP A 161 -15.88 19.66 9.40
C ASP A 161 -15.09 18.38 9.72
N THR A 162 -15.56 17.20 9.29
CA THR A 162 -14.85 15.94 9.51
C THR A 162 -13.63 15.88 8.57
N PRO A 163 -12.41 15.68 9.10
CA PRO A 163 -11.21 15.60 8.26
C PRO A 163 -11.24 14.37 7.35
N VAL A 164 -10.72 14.54 6.14
CA VAL A 164 -10.57 13.48 5.14
C VAL A 164 -9.10 13.23 4.85
N ILE A 165 -8.63 12.00 5.04
CA ILE A 165 -7.35 11.52 4.53
C ILE A 165 -7.62 10.72 3.26
N SER A 166 -6.91 11.06 2.18
CA SER A 166 -7.08 10.47 0.87
C SER A 166 -5.85 9.66 0.48
N SER A 167 -6.05 8.38 0.16
CA SER A 167 -4.98 7.50 -0.38
C SER A 167 -4.92 7.47 -1.91
N HIS A 168 -5.82 8.21 -2.56
CA HIS A 168 -5.88 8.35 -4.01
C HIS A 168 -6.51 9.70 -4.40
N PRO A 169 -5.93 10.48 -5.34
CA PRO A 169 -6.33 11.85 -5.66
C PRO A 169 -7.81 12.04 -5.99
N ILE A 170 -8.46 11.06 -6.61
CA ILE A 170 -9.91 11.12 -6.92
C ILE A 170 -10.76 11.36 -5.66
N VAL A 171 -10.38 10.78 -4.53
CA VAL A 171 -11.06 10.94 -3.24
C VAL A 171 -10.81 12.34 -2.69
N GLY A 172 -9.55 12.80 -2.71
CA GLY A 172 -9.20 14.13 -2.22
C GLY A 172 -9.86 15.23 -3.05
N ASN A 173 -9.81 15.12 -4.39
CA ASN A 173 -10.45 16.04 -5.32
C ASN A 173 -11.98 16.06 -5.12
N MET A 174 -12.59 14.92 -4.81
CA MET A 174 -14.01 14.83 -4.47
C MET A 174 -14.32 15.51 -3.13
N ALA A 175 -13.50 15.31 -2.10
CA ALA A 175 -13.68 15.98 -0.82
C ALA A 175 -13.54 17.51 -0.95
N VAL A 176 -12.52 17.99 -1.67
CA VAL A 176 -12.38 19.43 -1.96
C VAL A 176 -13.60 19.95 -2.74
N ALA A 177 -14.06 19.21 -3.74
CA ALA A 177 -15.27 19.55 -4.52
C ALA A 177 -16.54 19.65 -3.66
N CYS A 178 -16.64 18.85 -2.60
CA CYS A 178 -17.74 18.88 -1.64
C CYS A 178 -17.59 19.98 -0.57
N GLY A 179 -16.48 20.72 -0.54
CA GLY A 179 -16.24 21.80 0.42
C GLY A 179 -15.80 21.34 1.81
N PHE A 180 -15.14 20.18 1.92
CA PHE A 180 -14.51 19.77 3.18
C PHE A 180 -13.42 20.76 3.61
N LYS A 181 -13.37 21.08 4.91
CA LYS A 181 -12.43 22.08 5.45
C LYS A 181 -11.01 21.55 5.61
N THR A 182 -10.87 20.26 5.90
CA THR A 182 -9.58 19.60 6.13
C THR A 182 -9.48 18.38 5.23
N VAL A 183 -8.67 18.49 4.18
CA VAL A 183 -8.37 17.40 3.25
C VAL A 183 -6.86 17.17 3.22
N ILE A 184 -6.44 15.95 3.53
CA ILE A 184 -5.06 15.49 3.49
C ILE A 184 -4.94 14.48 2.33
N ASN A 185 -4.03 14.72 1.40
CA ASN A 185 -3.75 13.84 0.28
C ASN A 185 -2.41 13.13 0.52
N LEU A 186 -2.45 11.80 0.62
CA LEU A 186 -1.27 10.95 0.71
C LEU A 186 -0.80 10.63 -0.70
N ILE A 187 0.29 11.28 -1.13
CA ILE A 187 0.85 11.03 -2.44
C ILE A 187 1.46 9.62 -2.45
N PHE A 188 0.85 8.73 -3.25
CA PHE A 188 1.09 7.29 -3.19
C PHE A 188 2.29 6.79 -4.02
N ASP A 189 2.75 7.58 -4.99
CA ASP A 189 3.85 7.22 -5.89
C ASP A 189 5.16 7.95 -5.52
N ASN A 190 6.28 7.64 -6.18
CA ASN A 190 7.54 8.37 -6.11
C ASN A 190 7.98 8.93 -7.48
N TYR A 191 7.14 8.78 -8.51
CA TYR A 191 7.30 9.40 -9.82
C TYR A 191 6.45 10.68 -9.94
N PRO A 192 7.06 11.83 -10.27
CA PRO A 192 6.36 13.11 -10.29
C PRO A 192 5.35 13.26 -11.43
N GLN A 193 4.09 13.43 -11.07
CA GLN A 193 2.96 13.61 -11.99
C GLN A 193 1.96 14.60 -11.42
N TYR A 194 1.36 15.45 -12.26
CA TYR A 194 0.39 16.44 -11.80
C TYR A 194 -0.87 15.78 -11.24
N PHE A 195 -1.28 14.62 -11.79
CA PHE A 195 -2.53 13.96 -11.37
C PHE A 195 -2.51 13.45 -9.92
N VAL A 196 -1.32 13.29 -9.32
CA VAL A 196 -1.20 12.83 -7.93
C VAL A 196 -1.50 13.93 -6.91
N LEU A 197 -1.54 15.19 -7.37
CA LEU A 197 -1.82 16.36 -6.54
C LEU A 197 -3.32 16.55 -6.39
N VAL A 198 -3.71 17.08 -5.23
CA VAL A 198 -5.07 17.53 -4.94
C VAL A 198 -5.01 19.02 -4.61
N PRO A 199 -5.34 19.90 -5.58
CA PRO A 199 -5.45 21.33 -5.32
C PRO A 199 -6.48 21.62 -4.24
N GLY A 200 -6.13 22.46 -3.26
CA GLY A 200 -6.98 22.77 -2.11
C GLY A 200 -6.86 21.80 -0.92
N ALA A 201 -5.99 20.79 -1.02
CA ALA A 201 -5.65 19.90 0.09
C ALA A 201 -4.22 20.14 0.61
N ILE A 202 -3.93 19.58 1.78
CA ILE A 202 -2.57 19.37 2.29
C ILE A 202 -2.02 18.13 1.56
N ASN A 203 -1.02 18.32 0.71
CA ASN A 203 -0.38 17.26 -0.05
C ASN A 203 0.87 16.77 0.70
N LEU A 204 0.82 15.52 1.18
CA LEU A 204 1.90 14.91 1.94
C LEU A 204 2.70 13.95 1.05
N VAL A 205 4.03 14.01 1.17
CA VAL A 205 4.98 13.26 0.34
C VAL A 205 5.81 12.29 1.17
N GLN A 206 6.16 11.14 0.59
CA GLN A 206 6.93 10.11 1.28
C GLN A 206 8.44 10.31 1.29
N SER A 207 9.00 11.02 0.29
CA SER A 207 10.45 11.10 0.12
C SER A 207 10.93 12.53 -0.19
N PRO A 208 12.14 12.90 0.28
CA PRO A 208 12.73 14.21 -0.04
C PRO A 208 12.94 14.42 -1.54
N SER A 209 13.39 13.39 -2.26
CA SER A 209 13.65 13.47 -3.70
C SER A 209 12.36 13.69 -4.50
N TYR A 210 11.22 13.30 -3.95
CA TYR A 210 9.95 13.57 -4.58
C TYR A 210 9.36 14.94 -4.19
N PHE A 211 9.54 15.34 -2.93
CA PHE A 211 9.18 16.68 -2.47
C PHE A 211 9.83 17.77 -3.35
N ASP A 212 11.14 17.63 -3.61
CA ASP A 212 11.91 18.51 -4.49
C ASP A 212 11.32 18.59 -5.91
N LYS A 213 11.06 17.44 -6.55
CA LYS A 213 10.50 17.40 -7.92
C LYS A 213 9.09 18.00 -8.02
N LEU A 214 8.27 17.88 -6.98
CA LEU A 214 6.96 18.51 -6.95
C LEU A 214 7.06 20.03 -6.85
N LEU A 215 8.08 20.56 -6.16
CA LEU A 215 8.39 22.00 -6.18
C LEU A 215 8.84 22.45 -7.58
N ASP A 216 9.68 21.68 -8.26
CA ASP A 216 10.09 21.97 -9.66
C ASP A 216 8.90 22.01 -10.63
N MET A 217 7.89 21.17 -10.38
CA MET A 217 6.63 21.19 -11.15
C MET A 217 5.73 22.41 -10.86
N GLY A 218 6.09 23.24 -9.88
CA GLY A 218 5.35 24.41 -9.43
C GLY A 218 4.28 24.13 -8.38
N CYS A 219 4.37 23.01 -7.63
CA CYS A 219 3.46 22.75 -6.52
C CYS A 219 3.65 23.83 -5.43
N PRO A 220 2.57 24.47 -4.93
CA PRO A 220 2.70 25.52 -3.93
C PRO A 220 3.26 24.99 -2.61
N SER A 221 4.35 25.59 -2.12
CA SER A 221 5.09 25.16 -0.92
C SER A 221 4.26 25.22 0.37
N HIS A 222 3.21 26.04 0.43
CA HIS A 222 2.31 26.10 1.58
C HIS A 222 1.32 24.92 1.65
N SER A 223 1.23 24.14 0.56
CA SER A 223 0.31 23.00 0.42
C SER A 223 1.03 21.66 0.31
N LEU A 224 2.37 21.66 0.36
CA LEU A 224 3.21 20.48 0.14
C LEU A 224 4.11 20.26 1.35
N PHE A 225 4.10 19.05 1.91
CA PHE A 225 4.89 18.73 3.09
C PHE A 225 5.52 17.33 3.00
N LEU A 226 6.73 17.19 3.53
CA LEU A 226 7.39 15.90 3.67
C LEU A 226 6.88 15.22 4.95
N ALA A 227 6.21 14.08 4.81
CA ALA A 227 5.65 13.33 5.92
C ALA A 227 6.46 12.07 6.27
N GLY A 228 7.04 11.41 5.25
CA GLY A 228 7.64 10.09 5.40
C GLY A 228 6.76 8.99 4.85
N HIS A 229 7.16 7.74 5.03
CA HIS A 229 6.57 6.59 4.37
C HIS A 229 5.18 6.23 4.92
N TRP A 230 4.30 5.71 4.05
CA TRP A 230 2.97 5.24 4.45
C TRP A 230 3.04 3.83 5.07
N VAL A 231 3.34 3.77 6.37
CA VAL A 231 3.51 2.51 7.11
C VAL A 231 2.50 2.41 8.26
N SER A 232 1.87 1.25 8.41
CA SER A 232 0.91 0.97 9.49
C SER A 232 1.57 1.07 10.87
N SER A 233 0.81 1.46 11.88
CA SER A 233 1.35 1.73 13.22
C SER A 233 2.13 0.55 13.79
N ASP A 234 1.60 -0.68 13.65
CA ASP A 234 2.24 -1.90 14.13
C ASP A 234 3.61 -2.14 13.49
N LEU A 235 3.75 -1.93 12.18
CA LEU A 235 5.04 -2.09 11.48
C LEU A 235 6.02 -0.96 11.85
N CYS A 236 5.53 0.26 11.99
CA CYS A 236 6.36 1.41 12.30
C CYS A 236 6.94 1.33 13.72
N ILE A 237 6.07 1.07 14.71
CA ILE A 237 6.45 0.94 16.13
C ILE A 237 7.46 -0.21 16.32
N ASN A 238 7.29 -1.30 15.56
CA ASN A 238 8.13 -2.48 15.69
C ASN A 238 9.32 -2.54 14.73
N ALA A 239 9.58 -1.50 13.94
CA ALA A 239 10.68 -1.47 12.96
C ALA A 239 12.05 -1.81 13.58
N VAL A 240 12.35 -1.23 14.75
CA VAL A 240 13.59 -1.49 15.49
C VAL A 240 13.64 -2.87 16.15
N PRO A 241 12.66 -3.28 17.00
CA PRO A 241 12.72 -4.60 17.61
C PRO A 241 12.69 -5.74 16.59
N ASP A 242 11.90 -5.64 15.51
CA ASP A 242 11.85 -6.67 14.47
C ASP A 242 13.20 -6.77 13.72
N SER A 243 13.87 -5.64 13.46
CA SER A 243 15.22 -5.62 12.86
C SER A 243 16.28 -6.23 13.78
N LYS A 244 16.20 -5.98 15.10
CA LYS A 244 17.07 -6.66 16.08
C LYS A 244 16.82 -8.16 16.12
N ALA A 245 15.56 -8.60 16.07
CA ALA A 245 15.21 -10.00 16.04
C ALA A 245 15.74 -10.70 14.76
N ARG A 246 15.62 -10.05 13.59
CA ARG A 246 16.22 -10.50 12.32
C ARG A 246 17.74 -10.69 12.42
N LEU A 247 18.44 -9.79 13.10
CA LEU A 247 19.88 -9.92 13.39
C LEU A 247 20.17 -11.08 14.36
N GLY A 248 19.35 -11.28 15.40
CA GLY A 248 19.47 -12.44 16.29
C GLY A 248 19.27 -13.77 15.54
N ARG A 249 18.34 -13.81 14.57
CA ARG A 249 18.15 -14.98 13.69
C ARG A 249 19.37 -15.24 12.80
N LEU A 250 20.01 -14.17 12.29
CA LEU A 250 21.27 -14.25 11.54
C LEU A 250 22.39 -14.86 12.40
N GLU A 251 22.53 -14.43 13.65
CA GLU A 251 23.57 -14.91 14.58
C GLU A 251 23.39 -16.39 14.94
N LYS A 252 22.14 -16.83 15.12
CA LYS A 252 21.81 -18.25 15.31
C LYS A 252 21.87 -19.09 14.02
N ASN A 253 22.18 -18.47 12.87
CA ASN A 253 22.25 -19.13 11.57
C ASN A 253 20.94 -19.89 11.23
N LEU A 254 19.79 -19.29 11.56
CA LEU A 254 18.49 -19.87 11.23
C LEU A 254 18.18 -19.73 9.74
N PRO A 255 17.33 -20.61 9.17
CA PRO A 255 16.85 -20.48 7.81
C PRO A 255 16.25 -19.10 7.56
N ARG A 256 16.61 -18.46 6.45
CA ARG A 256 16.11 -17.13 6.12
C ARG A 256 14.67 -17.24 5.62
N ARG A 257 13.77 -16.45 6.21
CA ARG A 257 12.34 -16.39 5.85
C ARG A 257 12.09 -15.27 4.85
N PHE A 258 11.52 -15.61 3.70
CA PHE A 258 11.17 -14.67 2.65
C PHE A 258 9.66 -14.59 2.49
N LEU A 259 9.09 -13.40 2.57
CA LEU A 259 7.71 -13.13 2.17
C LEU A 259 7.69 -12.72 0.70
N ILE A 260 6.98 -13.45 -0.14
CA ILE A 260 6.66 -13.05 -1.51
C ILE A 260 5.21 -12.57 -1.52
N ALA A 261 5.00 -11.28 -1.77
CA ALA A 261 3.66 -10.71 -1.95
C ALA A 261 3.32 -10.66 -3.44
N VAL A 262 2.34 -11.46 -3.88
CA VAL A 262 1.89 -11.41 -5.28
C VAL A 262 1.02 -10.17 -5.47
N GLY A 263 1.41 -9.30 -6.40
CA GLY A 263 0.60 -8.13 -6.76
C GLY A 263 -0.73 -8.54 -7.41
N GLY A 264 -1.80 -7.81 -7.11
CA GLY A 264 -3.16 -8.22 -7.46
C GLY A 264 -3.52 -8.25 -8.95
N ALA A 265 -2.62 -7.83 -9.85
CA ALA A 265 -2.83 -7.92 -11.29
C ALA A 265 -2.39 -9.26 -11.90
N GLY A 266 -1.77 -10.17 -11.13
CA GLY A 266 -1.22 -11.44 -11.66
C GLY A 266 -0.08 -11.28 -12.68
N ALA A 267 0.37 -10.05 -12.93
CA ALA A 267 1.37 -9.66 -13.93
C ALA A 267 2.78 -10.22 -13.70
N GLN A 268 2.99 -10.97 -12.61
CA GLN A 268 4.29 -11.55 -12.23
C GLN A 268 4.25 -13.07 -12.06
N ARG A 269 3.17 -13.74 -12.50
CA ARG A 269 3.02 -15.20 -12.33
C ARG A 269 4.19 -15.99 -12.91
N ALA A 270 4.59 -15.70 -14.16
CA ALA A 270 5.68 -16.40 -14.83
C ALA A 270 7.01 -16.23 -14.08
N PHE A 271 7.33 -15.00 -13.67
CA PHE A 271 8.52 -14.68 -12.88
C PHE A 271 8.52 -15.46 -11.55
N LEU A 272 7.37 -15.54 -10.88
CA LEU A 272 7.26 -16.26 -9.61
C LEU A 272 7.44 -17.77 -9.79
N GLU A 273 6.82 -18.38 -10.80
CA GLU A 273 6.98 -19.82 -11.08
C GLU A 273 8.44 -20.17 -11.40
N GLU A 274 9.14 -19.33 -12.15
CA GLU A 274 10.56 -19.49 -12.47
C GLU A 274 11.45 -19.22 -11.25
N LEU A 275 11.14 -18.23 -10.41
CA LEU A 275 11.85 -18.00 -9.15
C LEU A 275 11.73 -19.19 -8.21
N LEU A 276 10.52 -19.73 -8.02
CA LEU A 276 10.28 -20.94 -7.21
C LEU A 276 11.07 -22.14 -7.75
N GLN A 277 11.16 -22.28 -9.07
CA GLN A 277 11.99 -23.30 -9.70
C GLN A 277 13.48 -23.11 -9.36
N GLY A 278 13.98 -21.87 -9.49
CA GLY A 278 15.38 -21.53 -9.23
C GLY A 278 15.82 -21.73 -7.78
N ILE A 279 14.89 -21.60 -6.82
CA ILE A 279 15.18 -21.74 -5.38
C ILE A 279 14.70 -23.06 -4.78
N ALA A 280 14.12 -23.97 -5.58
CA ALA A 280 13.55 -25.23 -5.09
C ALA A 280 14.57 -26.10 -4.32
N GLY A 281 15.84 -26.12 -4.74
CA GLY A 281 16.91 -26.82 -4.01
C GLY A 281 17.08 -26.30 -2.58
N LEU A 282 17.16 -24.98 -2.42
CA LEU A 282 17.31 -24.32 -1.12
C LEU A 282 16.13 -24.58 -0.17
N LEU A 283 14.92 -24.71 -0.73
CA LEU A 283 13.71 -25.05 0.01
C LEU A 283 13.74 -26.50 0.51
N ARG A 284 14.14 -27.46 -0.33
CA ARG A 284 14.27 -28.88 0.06
C ARG A 284 15.36 -29.08 1.12
N GLU A 285 16.46 -28.35 0.98
CA GLU A 285 17.57 -28.33 1.95
C GLU A 285 17.24 -27.55 3.24
N LYS A 286 16.02 -26.97 3.34
CA LYS A 286 15.59 -26.16 4.49
C LYS A 286 16.52 -24.99 4.83
N ARG A 287 17.26 -24.47 3.84
CA ARG A 287 18.13 -23.29 3.98
C ARG A 287 17.35 -21.98 3.98
N ILE A 288 16.19 -22.00 3.34
CA ILE A 288 15.24 -20.88 3.29
C ILE A 288 13.83 -21.37 3.56
N ARG A 289 12.95 -20.43 3.93
CA ARG A 289 11.52 -20.64 4.05
C ARG A 289 10.77 -19.55 3.28
N ILE A 290 9.70 -19.91 2.60
CA ILE A 290 8.90 -18.98 1.80
C ILE A 290 7.50 -18.82 2.41
N TYR A 291 7.08 -17.58 2.58
CA TYR A 291 5.72 -17.17 2.89
C TYR A 291 5.20 -16.55 1.59
N LEU A 292 4.15 -17.11 1.00
CA LEU A 292 3.69 -16.69 -0.32
C LEU A 292 2.25 -16.20 -0.20
N ASN A 293 2.05 -14.89 -0.29
CA ASN A 293 0.72 -14.29 -0.25
C ASN A 293 0.15 -14.18 -1.67
N CYS A 294 -0.79 -15.06 -2.01
CA CYS A 294 -1.55 -15.04 -3.28
C CYS A 294 -2.75 -14.08 -3.25
N GLY A 295 -3.02 -13.44 -2.11
CA GLY A 295 -4.15 -12.53 -1.93
C GLY A 295 -5.50 -13.22 -2.11
N ASP A 296 -6.46 -12.50 -2.71
CA ASP A 296 -7.83 -12.96 -3.01
C ASP A 296 -8.00 -13.54 -4.43
N HIS A 297 -6.88 -13.92 -5.07
CA HIS A 297 -6.87 -14.43 -6.44
C HIS A 297 -6.82 -15.96 -6.48
N GLY A 298 -7.98 -16.61 -6.40
CA GLY A 298 -8.09 -18.09 -6.41
C GLY A 298 -7.28 -18.77 -7.52
N HIS A 299 -7.38 -18.29 -8.76
CA HIS A 299 -6.64 -18.86 -9.90
C HIS A 299 -5.11 -18.78 -9.78
N ILE A 300 -4.57 -17.74 -9.11
CA ILE A 300 -3.13 -17.63 -8.83
C ILE A 300 -2.75 -18.65 -7.76
N ALA A 301 -3.55 -18.75 -6.69
CA ALA A 301 -3.33 -19.72 -5.63
C ALA A 301 -3.34 -21.16 -6.17
N ASP A 302 -4.28 -21.50 -7.05
CA ASP A 302 -4.37 -22.82 -7.68
C ASP A 302 -3.13 -23.12 -8.55
N ALA A 303 -2.70 -22.15 -9.36
CA ALA A 303 -1.50 -22.27 -10.18
C ALA A 303 -0.23 -22.47 -9.35
N ILE A 304 -0.05 -21.68 -8.29
CA ILE A 304 1.10 -21.80 -7.39
C ILE A 304 1.06 -23.14 -6.65
N THR A 305 -0.12 -23.58 -6.21
CA THR A 305 -0.29 -24.90 -5.58
C THR A 305 0.17 -26.03 -6.51
N ALA A 306 -0.28 -26.01 -7.77
CA ALA A 306 0.15 -26.98 -8.77
C ALA A 306 1.66 -26.93 -9.01
N LYS A 307 2.27 -25.73 -9.05
CA LYS A 307 3.71 -25.57 -9.21
C LYS A 307 4.49 -26.12 -8.01
N LEU A 308 4.05 -25.87 -6.79
CA LEU A 308 4.67 -26.40 -5.57
C LEU A 308 4.61 -27.94 -5.54
N GLN A 309 3.47 -28.53 -5.93
CA GLN A 309 3.30 -29.98 -6.06
C GLN A 309 4.23 -30.57 -7.13
N ALA A 310 4.32 -29.95 -8.30
CA ALA A 310 5.22 -30.39 -9.37
C ALA A 310 6.70 -30.31 -8.98
N LEU A 311 7.06 -29.38 -8.09
CA LEU A 311 8.39 -29.27 -7.51
C LEU A 311 8.64 -30.25 -6.34
N GLY A 312 7.63 -30.99 -5.90
CA GLY A 312 7.72 -31.88 -4.73
C GLY A 312 8.02 -31.12 -3.44
N LEU A 313 7.52 -29.89 -3.30
CA LEU A 313 7.71 -29.07 -2.11
C LEU A 313 6.54 -29.23 -1.14
N GLU A 314 6.85 -29.48 0.13
CA GLU A 314 5.85 -29.47 1.19
C GLU A 314 5.43 -28.03 1.52
N PHE A 315 4.14 -27.81 1.72
CA PHE A 315 3.61 -26.50 2.07
C PHE A 315 2.43 -26.59 3.05
N ASN A 316 2.28 -25.54 3.86
CA ASN A 316 1.07 -25.28 4.65
C ASN A 316 0.19 -24.25 3.94
N GLN A 317 -1.11 -24.24 4.23
CA GLN A 317 -2.03 -23.20 3.76
C GLN A 317 -2.66 -22.45 4.93
N VAL A 318 -2.81 -21.13 4.78
CA VAL A 318 -3.53 -20.25 5.70
C VAL A 318 -4.58 -19.49 4.90
N THR A 319 -5.84 -19.58 5.34
CA THR A 319 -6.99 -19.06 4.59
C THR A 319 -7.81 -18.00 5.31
N SER A 320 -7.47 -17.69 6.56
CA SER A 320 -8.19 -16.72 7.37
C SER A 320 -7.25 -15.71 8.02
N ASN A 321 -7.83 -14.57 8.38
CA ASN A 321 -7.15 -13.53 9.13
C ASN A 321 -6.67 -14.06 10.49
N GLU A 322 -7.51 -14.83 11.18
CA GLU A 322 -7.24 -15.41 12.49
C GLU A 322 -6.08 -16.42 12.39
N GLY A 323 -6.07 -17.23 11.32
CA GLY A 323 -4.97 -18.14 11.02
C GLY A 323 -3.66 -17.41 10.74
N THR A 324 -3.73 -16.25 10.09
CA THR A 324 -2.55 -15.39 9.85
C THR A 324 -2.00 -14.84 11.16
N VAL A 325 -2.86 -14.30 12.03
CA VAL A 325 -2.48 -13.82 13.37
C VAL A 325 -1.89 -14.94 14.22
N ALA A 326 -2.53 -16.10 14.25
CA ALA A 326 -2.06 -17.27 14.99
C ALA A 326 -0.68 -17.74 14.50
N LEU A 327 -0.47 -17.77 13.18
CA LEU A 327 0.82 -18.09 12.59
C LEU A 327 1.89 -17.07 12.98
N CYS A 328 1.60 -15.77 12.87
CA CYS A 328 2.58 -14.73 13.20
C CYS A 328 2.98 -14.79 14.69
N LYS A 329 2.04 -15.12 15.58
CA LYS A 329 2.33 -15.37 17.01
C LYS A 329 3.13 -16.66 17.23
N LYS A 330 2.83 -17.75 16.49
CA LYS A 330 3.58 -19.01 16.55
C LYS A 330 5.03 -18.80 16.10
N GLU A 331 5.24 -17.96 15.09
CA GLU A 331 6.49 -17.83 14.37
C GLU A 331 7.13 -16.44 14.48
N ALA A 332 6.85 -15.71 15.56
CA ALA A 332 7.40 -14.38 15.80
C ALA A 332 8.94 -14.38 15.70
N LEU A 333 9.51 -13.30 15.15
CA LEU A 333 10.95 -13.21 14.89
C LEU A 333 11.79 -13.33 16.17
N ASP A 334 11.30 -12.80 17.28
CA ASP A 334 11.94 -12.72 18.59
C ASP A 334 12.06 -14.08 19.31
N LYS A 335 11.34 -15.11 18.86
CA LYS A 335 11.51 -16.48 19.35
C LYS A 335 12.86 -17.07 18.97
N LEU A 336 13.48 -16.57 17.89
CA LEU A 336 14.80 -17.00 17.45
C LEU A 336 14.92 -18.53 17.30
N GLU A 337 13.90 -19.15 16.71
CA GLU A 337 13.83 -20.59 16.38
C GLU A 337 12.84 -20.85 15.23
N GLU A 338 12.90 -22.04 14.64
CA GLU A 338 11.88 -22.55 13.72
C GLU A 338 11.03 -23.61 14.42
N PRO A 339 9.69 -23.63 14.23
CA PRO A 339 8.84 -24.69 14.77
C PRO A 339 9.27 -26.07 14.27
N ALA A 340 9.33 -27.10 15.11
CA ALA A 340 9.81 -28.43 14.70
C ALA A 340 9.12 -29.01 13.44
N ASP A 341 7.85 -28.68 13.23
CA ASP A 341 6.98 -29.14 12.16
C ASP A 341 6.93 -28.20 10.93
N TRP A 342 7.83 -27.21 10.84
CA TRP A 342 7.77 -26.20 9.77
C TRP A 342 7.97 -26.80 8.36
N LYS A 343 7.16 -26.30 7.42
CA LYS A 343 7.20 -26.64 5.99
C LYS A 343 7.92 -25.56 5.19
N ALA A 344 8.57 -25.97 4.10
CA ALA A 344 9.37 -25.08 3.27
C ALA A 344 8.60 -23.85 2.75
N VAL A 345 7.30 -24.03 2.49
CA VAL A 345 6.41 -22.96 2.03
C VAL A 345 5.17 -22.83 2.93
N THR A 346 4.75 -21.60 3.18
CA THR A 346 3.44 -21.27 3.76
C THR A 346 2.69 -20.42 2.74
N LEU A 347 1.61 -20.95 2.19
CA LEU A 347 0.77 -20.30 1.18
C LEU A 347 -0.41 -19.60 1.86
N PHE A 348 -0.59 -18.31 1.56
CA PHE A 348 -1.75 -17.54 2.00
C PHE A 348 -2.69 -17.30 0.82
N ARG A 349 -3.97 -17.61 1.02
CA ARG A 349 -5.05 -17.43 0.05
C ARG A 349 -6.30 -17.02 0.81
N PHE A 350 -6.98 -15.97 0.39
CA PHE A 350 -8.16 -15.49 1.11
C PHE A 350 -9.35 -15.36 0.17
N ASP A 351 -10.56 -15.46 0.71
CA ASP A 351 -11.77 -15.03 -0.01
C ASP A 351 -12.06 -13.54 0.25
N SER A 352 -11.53 -12.99 1.34
CA SER A 352 -11.68 -11.59 1.73
C SER A 352 -10.53 -10.73 1.20
N HIS A 353 -10.88 -9.70 0.43
CA HIS A 353 -9.95 -8.66 -0.03
C HIS A 353 -9.21 -7.98 1.13
N PHE A 354 -9.93 -7.69 2.22
CA PHE A 354 -9.36 -7.00 3.37
C PHE A 354 -8.35 -7.89 4.12
N ALA A 355 -8.67 -9.17 4.29
CA ALA A 355 -7.74 -10.15 4.86
C ALA A 355 -6.49 -10.33 3.97
N ALA A 356 -6.68 -10.35 2.65
CA ALA A 356 -5.60 -10.53 1.66
C ALA A 356 -4.50 -9.47 1.77
N PHE A 357 -4.86 -8.18 1.78
CA PHE A 357 -3.82 -7.15 1.85
C PHE A 357 -3.25 -7.00 3.27
N ARG A 358 -4.08 -7.16 4.32
CA ARG A 358 -3.63 -7.12 5.72
C ARG A 358 -2.63 -8.23 6.05
N CYS A 359 -2.75 -9.39 5.41
CA CYS A 359 -1.83 -10.51 5.58
C CYS A 359 -0.36 -10.09 5.41
N THR A 360 -0.04 -9.27 4.41
CA THR A 360 1.34 -8.84 4.18
C THR A 360 1.87 -8.03 5.36
N ASP A 361 1.08 -7.11 5.92
CA ASP A 361 1.49 -6.29 7.07
C ASP A 361 1.78 -7.17 8.30
N LEU A 362 0.90 -8.14 8.58
CA LEU A 362 1.10 -9.07 9.70
C LEU A 362 2.35 -9.94 9.50
N VAL A 363 2.50 -10.54 8.32
CA VAL A 363 3.55 -11.54 8.07
C VAL A 363 4.94 -10.91 7.98
N ILE A 364 5.06 -9.63 7.64
CA ILE A 364 6.35 -8.91 7.68
C ILE A 364 7.02 -9.02 9.05
N ARG A 365 6.24 -9.07 10.13
CA ARG A 365 6.72 -9.22 11.51
C ARG A 365 7.16 -10.64 11.88
N ALA A 366 6.96 -11.60 10.98
CA ALA A 366 7.38 -13.00 11.14
C ALA A 366 8.48 -13.40 10.13
N VAL A 367 8.85 -12.53 9.19
CA VAL A 367 9.81 -12.82 8.12
C VAL A 367 11.05 -11.93 8.15
N ASP A 368 12.10 -12.40 7.50
CA ASP A 368 13.39 -11.72 7.45
C ASP A 368 13.53 -10.78 6.26
N VAL A 369 12.98 -11.16 5.10
CA VAL A 369 13.10 -10.39 3.84
C VAL A 369 11.76 -10.35 3.12
N LEU A 370 11.39 -9.19 2.58
CA LEU A 370 10.26 -9.01 1.68
C LEU A 370 10.73 -9.05 0.22
N VAL A 371 10.17 -9.95 -0.57
CA VAL A 371 10.32 -10.03 -2.02
C VAL A 371 9.11 -9.38 -2.65
N THR A 372 9.31 -8.25 -3.33
CA THR A 372 8.22 -7.44 -3.85
C THR A 372 8.64 -6.63 -5.08
N LYS A 373 7.67 -6.25 -5.91
CA LYS A 373 7.90 -5.16 -6.86
C LYS A 373 8.12 -3.84 -6.11
N PRO A 374 8.88 -2.90 -6.69
CA PRO A 374 9.18 -1.62 -6.04
C PRO A 374 8.01 -0.63 -6.13
N SER A 375 6.86 -0.96 -5.54
CA SER A 375 5.70 -0.07 -5.45
C SER A 375 5.48 0.37 -4.00
N GLU A 376 4.25 0.35 -3.49
CA GLU A 376 3.90 0.74 -2.12
C GLU A 376 4.69 -0.03 -1.05
N LEU A 377 5.05 -1.30 -1.31
CA LEU A 377 5.79 -2.13 -0.37
C LEU A 377 7.29 -1.81 -0.30
N ALA A 378 7.82 -1.01 -1.23
CA ALA A 378 9.23 -0.58 -1.20
C ALA A 378 9.55 0.26 0.05
N PHE A 379 8.53 0.90 0.61
CA PHE A 379 8.65 1.86 1.71
C PHE A 379 8.63 1.21 3.10
N PHE A 380 8.38 -0.09 3.20
CA PHE A 380 8.16 -0.77 4.47
C PHE A 380 9.48 -1.05 5.22
N PRO A 381 9.50 -1.04 6.57
CA PRO A 381 10.70 -1.23 7.39
C PRO A 381 11.12 -2.71 7.50
N VAL A 382 11.46 -3.31 6.36
CA VAL A 382 11.90 -4.70 6.23
C VAL A 382 12.96 -4.79 5.14
N PRO A 383 14.00 -5.62 5.25
CA PRO A 383 14.94 -5.86 4.17
C PRO A 383 14.21 -6.29 2.89
N LYS A 384 14.49 -5.64 1.75
CA LYS A 384 13.76 -5.88 0.49
C LYS A 384 14.63 -6.47 -0.61
N LEU A 385 14.12 -7.52 -1.25
CA LEU A 385 14.57 -8.00 -2.55
C LEU A 385 13.57 -7.50 -3.61
N HIS A 386 13.96 -6.48 -4.37
CA HIS A 386 13.11 -5.93 -5.41
C HIS A 386 13.14 -6.81 -6.65
N ILE A 387 11.96 -7.29 -7.06
CA ILE A 387 11.76 -8.02 -8.33
C ILE A 387 11.21 -7.08 -9.41
N ARG A 388 11.16 -7.58 -10.65
CA ARG A 388 10.73 -6.82 -11.83
C ARG A 388 9.43 -6.04 -11.59
N ARG A 389 9.47 -4.73 -11.82
CA ARG A 389 8.28 -3.87 -11.72
C ARG A 389 7.25 -4.12 -12.81
N VAL A 390 6.01 -3.69 -12.56
CA VAL A 390 4.90 -3.74 -13.53
C VAL A 390 4.71 -2.38 -14.19
N GLY A 391 4.79 -1.30 -13.42
CA GLY A 391 4.69 0.08 -13.89
C GLY A 391 6.08 0.70 -14.07
N ALA A 392 6.27 1.51 -15.11
CA ALA A 392 7.54 2.23 -15.29
C ALA A 392 7.81 3.25 -14.16
N HIS A 393 6.76 3.85 -13.60
CA HIS A 393 6.82 4.80 -12.47
C HIS A 393 7.42 4.19 -11.20
N GLU A 394 7.21 2.89 -10.98
CA GLU A 394 7.69 2.12 -9.82
C GLU A 394 9.23 2.09 -9.70
N ALA A 395 9.96 2.48 -10.76
CA ALA A 395 11.42 2.58 -10.74
C ALA A 395 11.96 3.39 -9.55
N HIS A 396 11.30 4.51 -9.25
CA HIS A 396 11.79 5.49 -8.30
C HIS A 396 11.66 5.03 -6.85
N SER A 397 10.73 4.12 -6.55
CA SER A 397 10.62 3.55 -5.21
C SER A 397 11.75 2.56 -4.93
N ALA A 398 12.23 1.82 -5.94
CA ALA A 398 13.42 0.98 -5.81
C ALA A 398 14.67 1.80 -5.49
N VAL A 399 14.80 2.97 -6.13
CA VAL A 399 15.91 3.90 -5.87
C VAL A 399 15.83 4.41 -4.44
N ARG A 400 14.63 4.83 -3.99
CA ARG A 400 14.44 5.30 -2.62
C ARG A 400 14.83 4.26 -1.56
N ALA A 401 14.42 3.01 -1.74
CA ALA A 401 14.81 1.93 -0.82
C ALA A 401 16.33 1.66 -0.83
N GLN A 402 17.00 1.82 -1.97
CA GLN A 402 18.46 1.73 -2.04
C GLN A 402 19.16 2.91 -1.36
N GLU A 403 18.65 4.13 -1.49
CA GLU A 403 19.17 5.31 -0.78
C GLU A 403 19.09 5.13 0.74
N LEU A 404 18.01 4.52 1.24
CA LEU A 404 17.89 4.16 2.65
C LEU A 404 18.75 2.96 3.03
N GLY A 405 19.21 2.18 2.05
CA GLY A 405 20.04 0.99 2.24
C GLY A 405 19.26 -0.24 2.69
N ASP A 406 17.92 -0.21 2.65
CA ASP A 406 17.05 -1.29 3.13
C ASP A 406 16.46 -2.16 2.01
N GLY A 407 16.78 -1.85 0.74
CA GLY A 407 16.36 -2.63 -0.42
C GLY A 407 17.46 -2.86 -1.45
N SER A 408 17.35 -3.97 -2.18
CA SER A 408 18.22 -4.27 -3.32
C SER A 408 17.93 -3.35 -4.51
N VAL A 409 18.87 -3.34 -5.48
CA VAL A 409 18.56 -2.97 -6.87
C VAL A 409 17.37 -3.77 -7.41
N GLU A 410 16.68 -3.23 -8.41
CA GLU A 410 15.61 -3.93 -9.13
C GLU A 410 16.18 -5.14 -9.89
N CYS A 411 15.76 -6.35 -9.49
CA CYS A 411 16.11 -7.59 -10.16
C CYS A 411 15.08 -7.92 -11.24
N ARG A 412 15.36 -7.49 -12.48
CA ARG A 412 14.45 -7.69 -13.63
C ARG A 412 14.36 -9.13 -14.11
N GLU A 413 15.44 -9.88 -13.95
CA GLU A 413 15.57 -11.28 -14.34
C GLU A 413 15.61 -12.17 -13.09
N VAL A 414 15.07 -13.38 -13.21
CA VAL A 414 15.03 -14.34 -12.10
C VAL A 414 16.44 -14.73 -11.66
N SER A 415 17.38 -14.91 -12.59
CA SER A 415 18.78 -15.23 -12.27
C SER A 415 19.44 -14.18 -11.38
N HIS A 416 19.16 -12.89 -11.62
CA HIS A 416 19.64 -11.80 -10.76
C HIS A 416 18.97 -11.84 -9.38
N ALA A 417 17.65 -12.08 -9.32
CA ALA A 417 16.94 -12.21 -8.04
C ALA A 417 17.48 -13.40 -7.21
N VAL A 418 17.75 -14.53 -7.84
CA VAL A 418 18.37 -15.71 -7.19
C VAL A 418 19.79 -15.39 -6.71
N SER A 419 20.60 -14.70 -7.50
CA SER A 419 21.93 -14.25 -7.08
C SER A 419 21.88 -13.34 -5.84
N LYS A 420 20.94 -12.39 -5.79
CA LYS A 420 20.75 -11.53 -4.63
C LYS A 420 20.21 -12.29 -3.42
N LEU A 421 19.31 -13.24 -3.63
CA LEU A 421 18.86 -14.15 -2.58
C LEU A 421 20.05 -14.91 -1.97
N HIS A 422 20.97 -15.43 -2.78
CA HIS A 422 22.19 -16.08 -2.27
C HIS A 422 22.99 -15.16 -1.34
N GLN A 423 23.20 -13.90 -1.72
CA GLN A 423 23.89 -12.92 -0.86
C GLN A 423 23.16 -12.68 0.46
N LEU A 424 21.83 -12.71 0.49
CA LEU A 424 21.00 -12.49 1.69
C LEU A 424 20.98 -13.70 2.65
N ILE A 425 21.24 -14.90 2.14
CA ILE A 425 21.23 -16.16 2.93
C ILE A 425 22.62 -16.63 3.33
N GLU A 426 23.68 -15.96 2.86
CA GLU A 426 25.03 -16.23 3.30
C GLU A 426 25.14 -16.16 4.83
N ARG A 427 25.92 -17.09 5.41
CA ARG A 427 26.21 -17.05 6.85
C ARG A 427 26.89 -15.72 7.15
N ASN A 428 26.40 -15.02 8.17
CA ASN A 428 26.84 -13.66 8.51
C ASN A 428 26.73 -12.65 7.35
N SER A 429 25.75 -12.83 6.45
CA SER A 429 25.51 -11.96 5.28
C SER A 429 25.70 -10.47 5.62
N PRO A 430 26.72 -9.80 5.04
CA PRO A 430 26.95 -8.38 5.27
C PRO A 430 25.82 -7.53 4.69
N LEU A 431 25.25 -7.94 3.55
CA LEU A 431 24.12 -7.26 2.93
C LEU A 431 22.88 -7.28 3.84
N PHE A 432 22.53 -8.46 4.38
CA PHE A 432 21.39 -8.58 5.28
C PHE A 432 21.57 -7.77 6.57
N ARG A 433 22.80 -7.78 7.13
CA ARG A 433 23.14 -6.99 8.31
C ARG A 433 23.00 -5.49 8.04
N LEU A 434 23.57 -5.02 6.93
CA LEU A 434 23.47 -3.62 6.48
C LEU A 434 22.00 -3.17 6.37
N MET A 435 21.17 -3.94 5.68
CA MET A 435 19.75 -3.59 5.49
C MET A 435 19.00 -3.40 6.82
N ASN A 436 19.20 -4.29 7.79
CA ASN A 436 18.56 -4.16 9.11
C ASN A 436 19.10 -2.96 9.92
N GLN A 437 20.41 -2.68 9.83
CA GLN A 437 21.01 -1.50 10.48
C GLN A 437 20.47 -0.19 9.89
N CYS A 438 20.34 -0.14 8.57
CA CYS A 438 19.72 0.97 7.85
C CYS A 438 18.28 1.22 8.27
N ILE A 439 17.46 0.15 8.41
CA ILE A 439 16.07 0.27 8.87
C ILE A 439 16.01 0.87 10.27
N MET A 440 16.86 0.42 11.20
CA MET A 440 16.91 0.97 12.55
C MET A 440 17.25 2.47 12.54
N LYS A 441 18.25 2.88 11.75
CA LYS A 441 18.62 4.30 11.60
C LYS A 441 17.51 5.14 10.96
N ALA A 442 16.81 4.59 9.96
CA ALA A 442 15.68 5.26 9.34
C ALA A 442 14.50 5.42 10.31
N ALA A 443 14.26 4.43 11.18
CA ALA A 443 13.25 4.52 12.23
C ALA A 443 13.59 5.59 13.28
N GLU A 444 14.85 5.70 13.71
CA GLU A 444 15.32 6.74 14.64
C GLU A 444 15.10 8.17 14.12
N THR A 445 15.04 8.33 12.80
CA THR A 445 14.81 9.61 12.12
C THR A 445 13.35 9.79 11.66
N ASN A 446 12.44 8.91 12.10
CA ASN A 446 11.01 8.94 11.80
C ASN A 446 10.69 8.84 10.30
N VAL A 447 11.52 8.17 9.51
CA VAL A 447 11.29 7.99 8.06
C VAL A 447 9.96 7.27 7.79
N TYR A 448 9.51 6.42 8.71
CA TYR A 448 8.31 5.58 8.55
C TYR A 448 7.03 6.21 9.16
N ASP A 449 7.08 7.43 9.67
CA ASP A 449 5.99 8.09 10.40
C ASP A 449 4.95 8.79 9.48
N GLY A 450 5.02 8.61 8.15
CA GLY A 450 4.20 9.40 7.22
C GLY A 450 2.70 9.36 7.52
N SER A 451 2.17 8.17 7.80
CA SER A 451 0.75 7.99 8.11
C SER A 451 0.37 8.52 9.51
N LYS A 452 1.30 8.54 10.46
CA LYS A 452 1.13 9.21 11.75
C LYS A 452 1.01 10.71 11.57
N VAL A 453 1.94 11.31 10.82
CA VAL A 453 1.94 12.74 10.49
C VAL A 453 0.63 13.14 9.81
N ALA A 454 0.12 12.32 8.88
CA ALA A 454 -1.17 12.56 8.25
C ALA A 454 -2.35 12.60 9.23
N CYS A 455 -2.35 11.72 10.24
CA CYS A 455 -3.37 11.71 11.29
C CYS A 455 -3.22 12.91 12.23
N GLU A 456 -2.00 13.33 12.57
CA GLU A 456 -1.74 14.53 13.36
C GLU A 456 -2.29 15.79 12.67
N PHE A 457 -2.06 15.93 11.36
CA PHE A 457 -2.70 16.97 10.53
C PHE A 457 -4.23 16.89 10.59
N ALA A 458 -4.80 15.69 10.46
CA ALA A 458 -6.25 15.48 10.51
C ALA A 458 -6.86 15.87 11.87
N PHE A 459 -6.14 15.64 12.97
CA PHE A 459 -6.60 15.95 14.32
C PHE A 459 -6.22 17.36 14.81
N GLY A 460 -5.56 18.16 13.98
CA GLY A 460 -5.21 19.55 14.28
C GLY A 460 -4.06 19.72 15.26
N ASP A 461 -3.18 18.73 15.38
CA ASP A 461 -1.97 18.83 16.20
C ASP A 461 -0.90 19.67 15.47
N ARG A 462 -0.67 20.89 15.97
CA ARG A 462 0.26 21.86 15.36
C ARG A 462 1.74 21.48 15.52
N THR A 463 2.06 20.40 16.23
CA THR A 463 3.43 19.86 16.25
C THR A 463 3.81 19.25 14.89
N ALA A 464 2.83 18.80 14.10
CA ALA A 464 3.03 18.32 12.73
C ALA A 464 3.46 19.43 11.76
N ASP A 465 2.95 20.66 11.92
CA ASP A 465 3.36 21.83 11.12
C ASP A 465 4.87 22.11 11.30
N ALA A 466 5.38 21.98 12.53
CA ALA A 466 6.80 22.17 12.85
C ALA A 466 7.66 21.00 12.33
N ALA A 467 7.20 19.76 12.49
CA ALA A 467 7.93 18.55 12.07
C ALA A 467 7.98 18.34 10.55
N ALA A 468 6.96 18.79 9.82
CA ALA A 468 6.82 18.66 8.37
C ALA A 468 7.34 19.90 7.61
N SER A 469 7.53 21.04 8.31
CA SER A 469 8.36 22.12 7.80
C SER A 469 9.82 21.67 7.84
N VAL A 470 10.48 21.63 6.69
CA VAL A 470 11.92 21.33 6.54
C VAL A 470 12.80 22.36 7.27
N LYS A 471 12.22 23.35 7.96
CA LYS A 471 12.96 24.48 8.56
C LYS A 471 13.73 24.17 9.84
N GLU A 472 13.46 23.09 10.57
CA GLU A 472 14.17 22.84 11.84
C GLU A 472 14.93 21.51 11.94
N LYS A 473 14.73 20.53 11.03
CA LYS A 473 15.34 19.20 11.18
C LYS A 473 16.66 18.96 10.44
N VAL A 474 17.19 19.94 9.71
CA VAL A 474 18.42 19.79 8.89
C VAL A 474 19.70 20.36 9.56
N LEU A 475 19.63 20.91 10.78
CA LEU A 475 20.79 21.57 11.41
C LEU A 475 21.55 20.75 12.47
N VAL A 476 21.28 19.45 12.61
CA VAL A 476 22.08 18.59 13.50
C VAL A 476 22.49 17.31 12.76
N THR A 477 23.46 17.44 11.86
CA THR A 477 24.46 16.41 11.48
C THR A 477 25.32 16.99 10.36
N ALA A 478 26.25 17.86 10.76
CA ALA A 478 27.46 18.14 10.00
C ALA A 478 28.62 17.36 10.66
#